data_AF-A0A161KAK0-F1
#
_entry.id   AF-A0A161KAK0-F1
#
_cell.length_a   1.000
_cell.length_b   1.000
_cell.length_c   1.000
_cell.angle_alpha   90.00
_cell.angle_beta   90.00
_cell.angle_gamma   90.00
#
_symmetry.space_group_name_H-M   'P 1'
#
loop_
_entity.id
_entity.type
_entity.pdbx_description
1 polymer ?
#
loop_
_entity_poly.entity_id
_entity_poly.type
_entity_poly.pdbx_seq_one_letter_code
_entity_poly.pdbx_strand_id
1 'polypeptide(L)'
;MDILTLARVITTLAKIIAASWLFVIYLKIRRTSAVILGVGLLVYAMHTLSDILGSDILSNISTALTATLLLLTSTTLLIEEEGEMPSLYVFWLLSLTPIILAGYTLALAHYMNSGGLVVKSIVHGVSGFFMAFSGIMIIKLKEVFGRKSLFLISSLVLLGLHQMDYPFLRPIKWFAPIGFTIATILTLTLLYGVIEVFRSEMYFRLTPHKASELKSGSLLVTVEEFKKNIYQKLENFPALAFVRNIQTPEAWYKYFVTRAISDYESDISPTDLPRMLELSKRYLQASEGGVVIVDCPEYLALYNGFDALLKFLATLRDMVIVHRGTLVVVTEREVWDDRQWVLLTRILREESS
;
A
#
# COMPACT_ATOMS: atom_id res chain seq x y z
N MET A 1 -9.50 6.73 -36.87
CA MET A 1 -8.60 6.21 -35.83
C MET A 1 -8.92 4.73 -35.65
N ASP A 2 -7.95 3.83 -35.79
CA ASP A 2 -8.21 2.41 -35.59
C ASP A 2 -8.45 2.09 -34.10
N ILE A 3 -9.05 0.93 -33.81
CA ILE A 3 -9.40 0.51 -32.45
C ILE A 3 -8.16 0.42 -31.55
N LEU A 4 -7.01 0.04 -32.11
CA LEU A 4 -5.74 -0.10 -31.39
C LEU A 4 -5.19 1.26 -30.94
N THR A 5 -5.21 2.25 -31.84
CA THR A 5 -4.80 3.62 -31.55
C THR A 5 -5.74 4.24 -30.52
N LEU A 6 -7.06 4.00 -30.62
CA LEU A 6 -8.02 4.43 -29.61
C LEU A 6 -7.68 3.85 -28.23
N ALA A 7 -7.41 2.54 -28.13
CA ALA A 7 -7.03 1.90 -26.87
C ALA A 7 -5.72 2.48 -26.28
N ARG A 8 -4.73 2.75 -27.13
CA ARG A 8 -3.47 3.40 -26.71
C ARG A 8 -3.70 4.83 -26.22
N VAL A 9 -4.56 5.61 -26.87
CA VAL A 9 -4.93 6.96 -26.43
C VAL A 9 -5.63 6.91 -25.08
N ILE A 10 -6.61 6.01 -24.90
CA ILE A 10 -7.32 5.83 -23.63
C ILE A 10 -6.36 5.47 -22.50
N THR A 11 -5.48 4.49 -22.71
CA THR A 11 -4.50 4.08 -21.69
C THR A 11 -3.49 5.18 -21.38
N THR A 12 -3.10 5.99 -22.37
CA THR A 12 -2.24 7.17 -22.18
C THR A 12 -2.91 8.19 -21.26
N LEU A 13 -4.18 8.54 -21.54
CA LEU A 13 -4.95 9.46 -20.71
C LEU A 13 -5.14 8.92 -19.28
N ALA A 14 -5.46 7.63 -19.14
CA ALA A 14 -5.63 6.99 -17.84
C ALA A 14 -4.34 7.07 -16.99
N LYS A 15 -3.16 6.84 -17.60
CA LYS A 15 -1.85 6.99 -16.93
C LYS A 15 -1.61 8.44 -16.47
N ILE A 16 -1.92 9.43 -17.30
CA ILE A 16 -1.76 10.86 -16.96
C ILE A 16 -2.70 11.27 -15.82
N ILE A 17 -3.95 10.81 -15.84
CA ILE A 17 -4.93 11.07 -14.77
C ILE A 17 -4.44 10.45 -13.45
N ALA A 18 -4.03 9.17 -13.48
CA ALA A 18 -3.50 8.49 -12.30
C ALA A 18 -2.23 9.17 -11.77
N ALA A 19 -1.31 9.60 -12.64
CA ALA A 19 -0.13 10.36 -12.25
C ALA A 19 -0.48 11.68 -11.55
N SER A 20 -1.44 12.42 -12.12
CA SER A 20 -1.92 13.68 -11.54
C SER A 20 -2.53 13.47 -10.16
N TRP A 21 -3.32 12.41 -10.00
CA TRP A 21 -3.88 12.02 -8.70
C TRP A 21 -2.80 11.64 -7.67
N LEU A 22 -1.75 10.92 -8.08
CA LEU A 22 -0.61 10.60 -7.22
C LEU A 22 0.18 11.85 -6.81
N PHE A 23 0.30 12.86 -7.67
CA PHE A 23 0.91 14.13 -7.27
C PHE A 23 0.06 14.88 -6.24
N VAL A 24 -1.27 14.85 -6.36
CA VAL A 24 -2.16 15.38 -5.32
C VAL A 24 -1.97 14.64 -4.01
N ILE A 25 -1.82 13.31 -4.04
CA ILE A 25 -1.48 12.51 -2.84
C ILE A 25 -0.16 12.98 -2.25
N TYR A 26 0.89 13.13 -3.05
CA TYR A 26 2.18 13.61 -2.57
C TYR A 26 2.09 15.00 -1.92
N LEU A 27 1.33 15.93 -2.51
CA LEU A 27 1.16 17.26 -1.95
C LEU A 27 0.44 17.24 -0.60
N LYS A 28 -0.50 16.31 -0.39
CA LYS A 28 -1.24 16.17 0.86
C LYS A 28 -0.48 15.39 1.94
N ILE A 29 0.22 14.33 1.55
CA ILE A 29 0.72 13.28 2.45
C ILE A 29 2.26 13.25 2.51
N ARG A 30 2.95 13.92 1.58
CA ARG A 30 4.42 13.92 1.43
C ARG A 30 5.03 12.52 1.27
N ARG A 31 4.27 11.61 0.65
CA ARG A 31 4.70 10.23 0.39
C ARG A 31 5.63 10.14 -0.83
N THR A 32 6.84 9.65 -0.64
CA THR A 32 7.89 9.67 -1.68
C THR A 32 7.60 8.66 -2.79
N SER A 33 7.11 7.46 -2.45
CA SER A 33 6.73 6.47 -3.46
C SER A 33 5.62 6.97 -4.42
N ALA A 34 4.73 7.85 -3.94
CA ALA A 34 3.64 8.42 -4.76
C ALA A 34 4.17 9.35 -5.86
N VAL A 35 5.12 10.23 -5.55
CA VAL A 35 5.72 11.13 -6.55
C VAL A 35 6.56 10.36 -7.57
N ILE A 36 7.35 9.37 -7.12
CA ILE A 36 8.15 8.52 -8.00
C ILE A 36 7.26 7.74 -8.96
N LEU A 37 6.18 7.14 -8.45
CA LEU A 37 5.22 6.42 -9.27
C LEU A 37 4.48 7.34 -10.24
N GLY A 38 4.10 8.54 -9.79
CA GLY A 38 3.48 9.56 -10.64
C GLY A 38 4.36 9.91 -11.85
N VAL A 39 5.66 10.16 -11.62
CA VAL A 39 6.64 10.36 -12.70
C VAL A 39 6.76 9.09 -13.56
N GLY A 40 6.80 7.90 -12.95
CA GLY A 40 6.83 6.62 -13.66
C GLY A 40 5.67 6.42 -14.63
N LEU A 41 4.45 6.79 -14.22
CA LEU A 41 3.25 6.72 -15.05
C LEU A 41 3.27 7.75 -16.19
N LEU A 42 3.82 8.95 -15.97
CA LEU A 42 4.03 9.93 -17.05
C LEU A 42 5.05 9.43 -18.08
N VAL A 43 6.16 8.85 -17.63
CA VAL A 43 7.13 8.22 -18.54
C VAL A 43 6.51 7.03 -19.28
N TYR A 44 5.64 6.26 -18.62
CA TYR A 44 4.94 5.16 -19.28
C TYR A 44 3.89 5.63 -20.29
N ALA A 45 3.27 6.78 -20.06
CA ALA A 45 2.44 7.47 -21.05
C ALA A 45 3.31 7.95 -22.23
N MET A 46 4.50 8.50 -21.95
CA MET A 46 5.46 8.93 -22.98
C MET A 46 5.93 7.77 -23.86
N HIS A 47 6.16 6.59 -23.31
CA HIS A 47 6.44 5.38 -24.08
C HIS A 47 5.33 5.09 -25.10
N THR A 48 4.07 5.14 -24.66
CA THR A 48 2.91 4.86 -25.52
C THR A 48 2.77 5.90 -26.62
N LEU A 49 2.97 7.18 -26.28
CA LEU A 49 2.94 8.29 -27.22
C LEU A 49 4.08 8.19 -28.24
N SER A 50 5.26 7.79 -27.81
CA SER A 50 6.43 7.62 -28.68
C SER A 50 6.22 6.50 -29.70
N ASP A 51 5.57 5.40 -29.31
CA ASP A 51 5.20 4.32 -30.24
C ASP A 51 4.14 4.79 -31.26
N ILE A 52 3.17 5.62 -30.86
CA ILE A 52 2.21 6.24 -31.79
C ILE A 52 2.91 7.18 -32.79
N LEU A 53 3.88 7.97 -32.32
CA LEU A 53 4.63 8.92 -33.14
C LEU A 53 5.74 8.26 -33.98
N GLY A 54 5.98 6.95 -33.81
CA GLY A 54 7.02 6.22 -34.53
C GLY A 54 8.46 6.54 -34.09
N SER A 55 8.65 7.11 -32.89
CA SER A 55 9.97 7.44 -32.36
C SER A 55 10.58 6.28 -31.58
N ASP A 56 11.41 5.49 -32.26
CA ASP A 56 12.03 4.27 -31.71
C ASP A 56 12.96 4.54 -30.53
N ILE A 57 13.79 5.58 -30.62
CA ILE A 57 14.75 5.94 -29.57
C ILE A 57 13.99 6.37 -28.31
N LEU A 58 12.99 7.24 -28.47
CA LEU A 58 12.22 7.76 -27.35
C LEU A 58 11.36 6.67 -26.71
N SER A 59 10.81 5.77 -27.52
CA SER A 59 10.08 4.59 -27.04
C SER A 59 10.99 3.71 -26.17
N ASN A 60 12.19 3.36 -26.64
CA ASN A 60 13.14 2.53 -25.91
C ASN A 60 13.61 3.18 -24.59
N ILE A 61 13.97 4.47 -24.62
CA ILE A 61 14.40 5.20 -23.42
C ILE A 61 13.24 5.25 -22.41
N SER A 62 12.02 5.55 -22.87
CA SER A 62 10.85 5.61 -22.00
C SER A 62 10.53 4.24 -21.40
N THR A 63 10.64 3.15 -22.17
CA THR A 63 10.46 1.78 -21.67
C THR A 63 11.41 1.46 -20.52
N ALA A 64 12.70 1.74 -20.69
CA ALA A 64 13.71 1.49 -19.67
C ALA A 64 13.54 2.37 -18.43
N LEU A 65 13.17 3.64 -18.65
CA LEU A 65 12.93 4.58 -17.55
C LEU A 65 11.64 4.24 -16.78
N THR A 66 10.60 3.73 -17.44
CA THR A 66 9.41 3.17 -16.77
C THR A 66 9.78 2.01 -15.85
N ALA A 67 10.54 1.03 -16.33
CA ALA A 67 10.95 -0.11 -15.50
C ALA A 67 11.82 0.33 -14.30
N THR A 68 12.73 1.28 -14.53
CA THR A 68 13.56 1.92 -13.50
C THR A 68 12.69 2.56 -12.42
N LEU A 69 11.72 3.38 -12.81
CA LEU A 69 10.86 4.11 -11.88
C LEU A 69 9.89 3.18 -11.15
N LEU A 70 9.36 2.13 -11.78
CA LEU A 70 8.49 1.16 -11.11
C LEU A 70 9.24 0.33 -10.06
N LEU A 71 10.50 -0.04 -10.33
CA LEU A 71 11.35 -0.70 -9.35
C LEU A 71 11.73 0.25 -8.20
N LEU A 72 12.03 1.51 -8.52
CA LEU A 72 12.28 2.52 -7.50
C LEU A 72 11.03 2.80 -6.65
N THR A 73 9.84 2.84 -7.23
CA THR A 73 8.58 2.90 -6.49
C THR A 73 8.44 1.70 -5.57
N SER A 74 8.68 0.48 -6.06
CA SER A 74 8.50 -0.74 -5.27
C SER A 74 9.44 -0.81 -4.07
N THR A 75 10.69 -0.40 -4.25
CA THR A 75 11.69 -0.34 -3.18
C THR A 75 11.39 0.76 -2.18
N THR A 76 11.05 1.97 -2.63
CA THR A 76 10.65 3.08 -1.73
C THR A 76 9.36 2.78 -0.98
N LEU A 77 8.38 2.16 -1.63
CA LEU A 77 7.14 1.71 -1.03
C LEU A 77 7.41 0.68 0.06
N LEU A 78 8.27 -0.31 -0.19
CA LEU A 78 8.63 -1.31 0.82
C LEU A 78 9.33 -0.69 2.04
N ILE A 79 10.24 0.27 1.82
CA ILE A 79 10.93 1.00 2.91
C ILE A 79 9.94 1.82 3.73
N GLU A 80 9.00 2.50 3.07
CA GLU A 80 7.96 3.29 3.75
C GLU A 80 7.06 2.41 4.63
N GLU A 81 6.81 1.17 4.25
CA GLU A 81 5.89 0.27 4.97
C GLU A 81 6.57 -0.61 6.03
N GLU A 82 7.63 -1.34 5.68
CA GLU A 82 8.22 -2.33 6.61
C GLU A 82 9.24 -1.69 7.56
N GLY A 83 9.74 -0.49 7.26
CA GLY A 83 10.75 0.21 8.08
C GLY A 83 12.10 -0.51 8.21
N GLU A 84 12.21 -1.75 7.74
CA GLU A 84 13.43 -2.57 7.80
C GLU A 84 13.98 -2.94 6.41
N MET A 85 15.30 -2.75 6.28
CA MET A 85 16.26 -3.30 5.28
C MET A 85 16.53 -2.52 3.98
N PRO A 86 17.69 -2.75 3.33
CA PRO A 86 19.09 -2.46 3.67
C PRO A 86 19.52 -1.07 3.10
N SER A 87 20.82 -0.78 2.91
CA SER A 87 21.28 0.57 2.51
C SER A 87 20.55 1.07 1.24
N LEU A 88 19.85 2.21 1.38
CA LEU A 88 19.09 2.90 0.32
C LEU A 88 19.87 2.97 -1.01
N TYR A 89 21.19 3.08 -0.90
CA TYR A 89 22.13 3.14 -2.02
C TYR A 89 22.12 1.90 -2.92
N VAL A 90 22.07 0.67 -2.37
CA VAL A 90 22.13 -0.57 -3.15
C VAL A 90 20.89 -0.71 -4.03
N PHE A 91 19.71 -0.40 -3.48
CA PHE A 91 18.46 -0.49 -4.23
C PHE A 91 18.25 0.64 -5.22
N TRP A 92 18.77 1.84 -4.94
CA TRP A 92 18.83 2.91 -5.94
C TRP A 92 19.68 2.50 -7.14
N LEU A 93 20.88 1.97 -6.89
CA LEU A 93 21.74 1.47 -7.96
C LEU A 93 21.08 0.33 -8.74
N LEU A 94 20.48 -0.64 -8.05
CA LEU A 94 19.75 -1.73 -8.69
C LEU A 94 18.61 -1.20 -9.57
N SER A 95 17.87 -0.19 -9.10
CA SER A 95 16.77 0.42 -9.84
C SER A 95 17.23 1.08 -11.14
N LEU A 96 18.46 1.62 -11.19
CA LEU A 96 19.04 2.22 -12.40
C LEU A 96 19.49 1.21 -13.47
N THR A 97 19.49 -0.09 -13.15
CA THR A 97 19.97 -1.14 -14.08
C THR A 97 19.27 -1.10 -15.45
N PRO A 98 17.93 -0.99 -15.57
CA PRO A 98 17.27 -0.97 -16.87
C PRO A 98 17.73 0.19 -17.75
N ILE A 99 17.84 1.40 -17.21
CA ILE A 99 18.25 2.58 -17.98
C ILE A 99 19.73 2.55 -18.36
N ILE A 100 20.60 2.04 -17.49
CA ILE A 100 22.03 1.85 -17.79
C ILE A 100 22.19 0.85 -18.93
N LEU A 101 21.51 -0.30 -18.85
CA LEU A 101 21.59 -1.33 -19.89
C LEU A 101 20.98 -0.87 -21.21
N ALA A 102 19.89 -0.09 -21.18
CA ALA A 102 19.32 0.49 -22.40
C ALA A 102 20.27 1.50 -23.05
N GLY A 103 20.91 2.38 -22.25
CA GLY A 103 21.92 3.31 -22.74
C GLY A 103 23.13 2.61 -23.36
N TYR A 104 23.64 1.58 -22.68
CA TYR A 104 24.73 0.75 -23.21
C TYR A 104 24.33 0.06 -24.53
N THR A 105 23.13 -0.52 -24.59
CA THR A 105 22.63 -1.21 -25.80
C THR A 105 22.48 -0.24 -26.98
N LEU A 106 21.97 0.97 -26.74
CA LEU A 106 21.85 2.01 -27.78
C LEU A 106 23.22 2.46 -28.29
N ALA A 107 24.18 2.69 -27.39
CA ALA A 107 25.54 3.08 -27.75
C ALA A 107 26.25 1.97 -28.55
N LEU A 108 26.15 0.72 -28.11
CA LEU A 108 26.70 -0.43 -28.80
C LEU A 108 26.07 -0.61 -30.18
N ALA A 109 24.75 -0.44 -30.28
CA ALA A 109 24.03 -0.57 -31.53
C ALA A 109 24.42 0.48 -32.56
N HIS A 110 24.65 1.72 -32.11
CA HIS A 110 25.17 2.79 -32.95
C HIS A 110 26.58 2.45 -33.45
N TYR A 111 27.45 1.98 -32.57
CA TYR A 111 28.83 1.60 -32.92
C TYR A 111 28.89 0.41 -33.89
N MET A 112 28.06 -0.61 -33.68
CA MET A 112 28.04 -1.84 -34.48
C MET A 112 27.16 -1.77 -35.73
N ASN A 113 26.50 -0.63 -36.00
CA ASN A 113 25.48 -0.48 -37.04
C ASN A 113 24.41 -1.59 -37.01
N SER A 114 24.01 -1.99 -35.80
CA SER A 114 23.09 -3.12 -35.59
C SER A 114 21.62 -2.69 -35.83
N GLY A 115 20.78 -3.64 -36.27
CA GLY A 115 19.37 -3.37 -36.58
C GLY A 115 18.54 -2.97 -35.36
N GLY A 116 17.62 -2.01 -35.55
CA GLY A 116 16.76 -1.49 -34.48
C GLY A 116 15.87 -2.52 -33.78
N LEU A 117 15.58 -3.66 -34.41
CA LEU A 117 14.83 -4.76 -33.79
C LEU A 117 15.61 -5.44 -32.65
N VAL A 118 16.93 -5.59 -32.80
CA VAL A 118 17.79 -6.21 -31.77
C VAL A 118 17.82 -5.31 -30.53
N VAL A 119 18.00 -4.01 -30.73
CA VAL A 119 17.97 -3.00 -29.66
C VAL A 119 16.64 -3.04 -28.92
N LYS A 120 15.53 -2.95 -29.67
CA LYS A 120 14.18 -3.02 -29.08
C LYS A 120 13.99 -4.29 -28.27
N SER A 121 14.46 -5.43 -28.79
CA SER A 121 14.32 -6.73 -28.14
C SER A 121 15.04 -6.78 -26.78
N ILE A 122 16.29 -6.35 -26.73
CA ILE A 122 17.08 -6.32 -25.49
C ILE A 122 16.45 -5.36 -24.48
N VAL A 123 16.10 -4.14 -24.92
CA VAL A 123 15.50 -3.12 -24.04
C VAL A 123 14.18 -3.61 -23.45
N HIS A 124 13.29 -4.20 -24.25
CA HIS A 124 12.00 -4.70 -23.78
C HIS A 124 12.16 -5.91 -22.84
N GLY A 125 13.06 -6.85 -23.16
CA GLY A 125 13.35 -8.01 -22.32
C GLY A 125 13.90 -7.63 -20.95
N VAL A 126 14.93 -6.78 -20.91
CA VAL A 126 15.53 -6.31 -19.64
C VAL A 126 14.52 -5.51 -18.83
N SER A 127 13.83 -4.55 -19.46
CA SER A 127 12.84 -3.71 -18.77
C SER A 127 11.66 -4.52 -18.26
N GLY A 128 11.20 -5.50 -19.03
CA GLY A 128 10.12 -6.41 -18.63
C GLY A 128 10.50 -7.27 -17.42
N PHE A 129 11.73 -7.79 -17.38
CA PHE A 129 12.25 -8.53 -16.21
C PHE A 129 12.22 -7.65 -14.95
N PHE A 130 12.75 -6.43 -15.01
CA PHE A 130 12.79 -5.55 -13.84
C PHE A 130 11.40 -5.03 -13.45
N MET A 131 10.48 -4.87 -14.40
CA MET A 131 9.08 -4.59 -14.11
C MET A 131 8.39 -5.77 -13.42
N ALA A 132 8.67 -7.01 -13.83
CA ALA A 132 8.11 -8.16 -13.14
C ALA A 132 8.71 -8.34 -11.73
N PHE A 133 10.02 -8.11 -11.62
CA PHE A 133 10.74 -8.15 -10.35
C PHE A 133 10.24 -7.10 -9.37
N SER A 134 9.85 -5.91 -9.84
CA SER A 134 9.26 -4.88 -8.97
C SER A 134 7.98 -5.37 -8.29
N GLY A 135 7.11 -6.09 -9.01
CA GLY A 135 5.93 -6.73 -8.43
C GLY A 135 6.26 -7.80 -7.39
N ILE A 136 7.27 -8.64 -7.65
CA ILE A 136 7.72 -9.68 -6.70
C ILE A 136 8.24 -9.04 -5.39
N MET A 137 8.99 -7.94 -5.49
CA MET A 137 9.56 -7.24 -4.33
C MET A 137 8.51 -6.77 -3.33
N ILE A 138 7.31 -6.42 -3.80
CA ILE A 138 6.23 -5.87 -2.97
C ILE A 138 5.18 -6.93 -2.60
N ILE A 139 5.46 -8.23 -2.72
CA ILE A 139 4.50 -9.28 -2.31
C ILE A 139 4.08 -9.15 -0.84
N LYS A 140 4.99 -8.71 0.04
CA LYS A 140 4.71 -8.49 1.46
C LYS A 140 3.64 -7.42 1.71
N LEU A 141 3.40 -6.52 0.76
CA LEU A 141 2.32 -5.53 0.84
C LEU A 141 0.93 -6.17 0.95
N LYS A 142 0.76 -7.46 0.65
CA LYS A 142 -0.49 -8.18 0.92
C LYS A 142 -0.81 -8.26 2.42
N GLU A 143 0.20 -8.24 3.28
CA GLU A 143 0.04 -8.30 4.73
C GLU A 143 -0.42 -6.94 5.27
N VAL A 144 0.07 -5.86 4.64
CA VAL A 144 -0.23 -4.47 5.01
C VAL A 144 -1.55 -3.96 4.44
N PHE A 145 -1.81 -4.23 3.15
CA PHE A 145 -2.94 -3.68 2.38
C PHE A 145 -4.00 -4.73 2.02
N GLY A 146 -3.84 -5.97 2.50
CA GLY A 146 -4.76 -7.06 2.22
C GLY A 146 -4.75 -7.50 0.75
N ARG A 147 -5.81 -8.21 0.35
CA ARG A 147 -5.91 -8.85 -0.98
C ARG A 147 -5.94 -7.86 -2.15
N LYS A 148 -6.30 -6.60 -1.90
CA LYS A 148 -6.40 -5.56 -2.94
C LYS A 148 -5.05 -5.18 -3.54
N SER A 149 -3.96 -5.29 -2.78
CA SER A 149 -2.62 -5.05 -3.32
C SER A 149 -2.20 -6.10 -4.35
N LEU A 150 -2.88 -7.26 -4.40
CA LEU A 150 -2.63 -8.27 -5.43
C LEU A 150 -2.86 -7.72 -6.84
N PHE A 151 -3.78 -6.78 -7.05
CA PHE A 151 -3.98 -6.16 -8.36
C PHE A 151 -2.75 -5.40 -8.83
N LEU A 152 -2.07 -4.67 -7.92
CA LEU A 152 -0.81 -3.99 -8.21
C LEU A 152 0.31 -5.01 -8.48
N ILE A 153 0.48 -5.96 -7.56
CA ILE A 153 1.52 -7.00 -7.61
C ILE A 153 1.40 -7.82 -8.91
N SER A 154 0.23 -8.40 -9.16
CA SER A 154 0.01 -9.28 -10.32
C SER A 154 0.13 -8.50 -11.63
N SER A 155 -0.34 -7.25 -11.68
CA SER A 155 -0.24 -6.46 -12.90
C SER A 155 1.21 -6.09 -13.23
N LEU A 156 2.05 -5.76 -12.25
CA LEU A 156 3.47 -5.54 -12.47
C LEU A 156 4.18 -6.79 -12.99
N VAL A 157 3.91 -7.95 -12.37
CA VAL A 157 4.44 -9.24 -12.81
C VAL A 157 4.00 -9.58 -14.23
N LEU A 158 2.70 -9.56 -14.50
CA LEU A 158 2.15 -9.96 -15.80
C LEU A 158 2.50 -8.96 -16.90
N LEU A 159 2.52 -7.66 -16.62
CA LEU A 159 2.92 -6.64 -17.59
C LEU A 159 4.41 -6.76 -17.92
N GLY A 160 5.25 -7.02 -16.92
CA GLY A 160 6.67 -7.28 -17.14
C GLY A 160 6.92 -8.54 -17.99
N LEU A 161 6.24 -9.64 -17.67
CA LEU A 161 6.31 -10.88 -18.46
C LEU A 161 5.79 -10.68 -19.89
N HIS A 162 4.68 -9.98 -20.05
CA HIS A 162 4.15 -9.64 -21.38
C HIS A 162 5.14 -8.76 -22.16
N GLN A 163 5.83 -7.83 -21.50
CA GLN A 163 6.83 -7.02 -22.18
C GLN A 163 8.07 -7.83 -22.62
N MET A 164 8.42 -8.90 -21.89
CA MET A 164 9.50 -9.81 -22.24
C MET A 164 9.20 -10.69 -23.47
N ASP A 165 7.92 -10.88 -23.82
CA ASP A 165 7.54 -11.66 -25.00
C ASP A 165 7.76 -10.89 -26.33
N TYR A 166 7.95 -9.56 -26.24
CA TYR A 166 8.07 -8.67 -27.39
C TYR A 166 9.06 -9.15 -28.47
N PRO A 167 10.30 -9.59 -28.14
CA PRO A 167 11.25 -10.08 -29.15
C PRO A 167 10.70 -11.24 -29.99
N PHE A 168 9.91 -12.10 -29.37
CA PHE A 168 9.41 -13.34 -29.98
C PHE A 168 8.12 -13.11 -30.76
N LEU A 169 7.25 -12.21 -30.26
CA LEU A 169 5.92 -12.01 -30.82
C LEU A 169 5.84 -10.80 -31.78
N ARG A 170 6.80 -9.87 -31.75
CA ARG A 170 6.81 -8.71 -32.67
C ARG A 170 6.79 -9.08 -34.16
N PRO A 171 7.48 -10.15 -34.63
CA PRO A 171 7.38 -10.58 -36.03
C PRO A 171 6.01 -11.18 -36.41
N ILE A 172 5.22 -11.58 -35.42
CA ILE A 172 3.97 -12.33 -35.60
C ILE A 172 2.80 -11.35 -35.74
N LYS A 173 2.51 -10.91 -36.97
CA LYS A 173 1.54 -9.84 -37.26
C LYS A 173 0.13 -10.10 -36.70
N TRP A 174 -0.36 -11.34 -36.73
CA TRP A 174 -1.71 -11.67 -36.24
C TRP A 174 -1.84 -11.53 -34.72
N PHE A 175 -0.73 -11.63 -33.98
CA PHE A 175 -0.73 -11.49 -32.53
C PHE A 175 -0.78 -10.02 -32.09
N ALA A 176 -0.35 -9.08 -32.94
CA ALA A 176 -0.32 -7.65 -32.62
C ALA A 176 -1.60 -7.13 -31.94
N PRO A 177 -2.83 -7.32 -32.49
CA PRO A 177 -4.03 -6.85 -31.82
C PRO A 177 -4.26 -7.50 -30.44
N ILE A 178 -3.97 -8.80 -30.30
CA ILE A 178 -4.14 -9.54 -29.04
C ILE A 178 -3.17 -9.00 -27.98
N GLY A 179 -1.89 -8.84 -28.34
CA GLY A 179 -0.88 -8.26 -27.45
C GLY A 179 -1.27 -6.87 -26.95
N PHE A 180 -1.72 -5.97 -27.82
CA PHE A 180 -2.18 -4.64 -27.40
C PHE A 180 -3.41 -4.67 -26.48
N THR A 181 -4.34 -5.61 -26.70
CA THR A 181 -5.49 -5.81 -25.80
C THR A 181 -5.04 -6.30 -24.42
N ILE A 182 -4.14 -7.29 -24.36
CA ILE A 182 -3.57 -7.79 -23.10
C ILE A 182 -2.87 -6.65 -22.35
N ALA A 183 -1.99 -5.91 -23.03
CA ALA A 183 -1.29 -4.77 -22.44
C ALA A 183 -2.25 -3.71 -21.89
N THR A 184 -3.37 -3.46 -22.59
CA THR A 184 -4.40 -2.50 -22.16
C THR A 184 -5.11 -2.98 -20.90
N ILE A 185 -5.57 -4.23 -20.85
CA ILE A 185 -6.23 -4.81 -19.67
C ILE A 185 -5.28 -4.77 -18.47
N LEU A 186 -4.05 -5.27 -18.64
CA LEU A 186 -3.04 -5.28 -17.58
C LEU A 186 -2.69 -3.87 -17.09
N THR A 187 -2.63 -2.90 -17.99
CA THR A 187 -2.39 -1.49 -17.62
C THR A 187 -3.56 -0.92 -16.83
N LEU A 188 -4.80 -1.19 -17.21
CA LEU A 188 -5.96 -0.71 -16.45
C LEU A 188 -6.05 -1.38 -15.07
N THR A 189 -5.75 -2.67 -14.99
CA THR A 189 -5.66 -3.39 -13.70
C THR A 189 -4.51 -2.87 -12.84
N LEU A 190 -3.37 -2.51 -13.43
CA LEU A 190 -2.27 -1.84 -12.73
C LEU A 190 -2.74 -0.53 -12.12
N LEU A 191 -3.40 0.33 -12.90
CA LEU A 191 -3.90 1.63 -12.43
C LEU A 191 -4.95 1.46 -11.32
N TYR A 192 -5.82 0.46 -11.43
CA TYR A 192 -6.75 0.11 -10.36
C TYR A 192 -6.02 -0.30 -9.08
N GLY A 193 -5.01 -1.19 -9.18
CA GLY A 193 -4.19 -1.59 -8.04
C GLY A 193 -3.43 -0.42 -7.39
N VAL A 194 -2.93 0.52 -8.19
CA VAL A 194 -2.33 1.77 -7.70
C VAL A 194 -3.34 2.58 -6.91
N ILE A 195 -4.57 2.73 -7.41
CA ILE A 195 -5.61 3.47 -6.69
C ILE A 195 -5.93 2.80 -5.35
N GLU A 196 -6.14 1.49 -5.32
CA GLU A 196 -6.48 0.79 -4.08
C GLU A 196 -5.37 0.92 -3.01
N VAL A 197 -4.11 0.72 -3.38
CA VAL A 197 -2.98 0.82 -2.44
C VAL A 197 -2.83 2.25 -1.93
N PHE A 198 -2.77 3.26 -2.82
CA PHE A 198 -2.50 4.63 -2.40
C PHE A 198 -3.72 5.34 -1.79
N ARG A 199 -4.96 4.90 -2.07
CA ARG A 199 -6.17 5.43 -1.42
C ARG A 199 -6.28 4.96 0.02
N SER A 200 -5.89 3.71 0.32
CA SER A 200 -5.93 3.17 1.68
C SER A 200 -5.10 4.00 2.68
N GLU A 201 -4.09 4.71 2.18
CA GLU A 201 -3.18 5.55 2.99
C GLU A 201 -3.70 6.98 3.16
N MET A 202 -4.51 7.45 2.22
CA MET A 202 -5.31 8.65 2.42
C MET A 202 -6.37 8.47 3.52
N TYR A 203 -6.77 7.23 3.80
CA TYR A 203 -7.83 6.93 4.76
C TYR A 203 -7.56 7.55 6.12
N PHE A 204 -6.34 7.43 6.65
CA PHE A 204 -5.98 7.96 7.96
C PHE A 204 -5.57 9.45 7.95
N ARG A 205 -5.18 10.01 6.79
CA ARG A 205 -4.54 11.35 6.72
C ARG A 205 -5.42 12.49 6.22
N LEU A 206 -6.57 12.20 5.60
CA LEU A 206 -7.42 13.25 5.00
C LEU A 206 -8.31 14.00 6.00
N THR A 207 -8.54 13.44 7.17
CA THR A 207 -9.28 14.10 8.25
C THR A 207 -8.27 14.88 9.09
N PRO A 208 -8.30 16.22 9.09
CA PRO A 208 -7.50 16.99 10.04
C PRO A 208 -8.02 16.70 11.45
N HIS A 209 -7.24 15.95 12.23
CA HIS A 209 -7.62 15.61 13.60
C HIS A 209 -7.16 16.74 14.50
N LYS A 210 -8.10 17.47 15.09
CA LYS A 210 -7.81 18.16 16.36
C LYS A 210 -7.55 17.08 17.40
N ALA A 211 -6.65 17.35 18.36
CA ALA A 211 -6.43 16.44 19.48
C ALA A 211 -7.76 16.03 20.13
N SER A 212 -7.91 14.73 20.42
CA SER A 212 -9.06 14.23 21.15
C SER A 212 -9.24 14.98 22.47
N GLU A 213 -10.49 15.15 22.91
CA GLU A 213 -10.80 15.66 24.26
C GLU A 213 -10.44 14.65 25.36
N LEU A 214 -10.09 13.42 24.99
CA LEU A 214 -9.60 12.42 25.93
C LEU A 214 -8.16 12.71 26.34
N LYS A 215 -7.86 12.48 27.62
CA LYS A 215 -6.48 12.53 28.11
C LYS A 215 -5.67 11.42 27.43
N SER A 216 -4.44 11.77 27.05
CA SER A 216 -3.47 10.79 26.56
C SER A 216 -3.22 9.71 27.62
N GLY A 217 -2.99 8.47 27.18
CA GLY A 217 -2.76 7.33 28.06
C GLY A 217 -3.61 6.12 27.68
N SER A 218 -3.95 5.29 28.68
CA SER A 218 -4.83 4.13 28.49
C SER A 218 -5.97 4.10 29.49
N LEU A 219 -7.11 3.60 29.04
CA LEU A 219 -8.35 3.48 29.80
C LEU A 219 -8.87 2.04 29.68
N LEU A 220 -9.13 1.42 30.82
CA LEU A 220 -9.85 0.16 30.92
C LEU A 220 -11.27 0.47 31.40
N VAL A 221 -12.27 0.21 30.57
CA VAL A 221 -13.67 0.60 30.81
C VAL A 221 -14.64 -0.55 30.51
N THR A 222 -15.80 -0.52 31.16
CA THR A 222 -16.91 -1.44 30.82
C THR A 222 -17.67 -0.96 29.59
N VAL A 223 -18.53 -1.81 29.02
CA VAL A 223 -19.37 -1.42 27.86
C VAL A 223 -20.30 -0.27 28.23
N GLU A 224 -20.80 -0.25 29.47
CA GLU A 224 -21.67 0.81 29.98
C GLU A 224 -20.92 2.13 30.17
N GLU A 225 -19.73 2.09 30.79
CA GLU A 225 -18.86 3.26 30.95
C GLU A 225 -18.45 3.85 29.60
N PHE A 226 -18.13 2.99 28.63
CA PHE A 226 -17.80 3.40 27.28
C PHE A 226 -18.94 4.19 26.62
N LYS A 227 -20.16 3.63 26.64
CA LYS A 227 -21.35 4.28 26.07
C LYS A 227 -21.66 5.62 26.72
N LYS A 228 -21.52 5.71 28.05
CA LYS A 228 -21.88 6.90 28.82
C LYS A 228 -20.83 8.01 28.74
N ASN A 229 -19.55 7.67 28.81
CA ASN A 229 -18.48 8.64 29.07
C ASN A 229 -17.56 8.90 27.87
N ILE A 230 -17.49 7.97 26.91
CA ILE A 230 -16.52 8.00 25.80
C ILE A 230 -17.21 8.15 24.45
N TYR A 231 -18.27 7.36 24.19
CA TYR A 231 -18.92 7.30 22.88
C TYR A 231 -19.33 8.69 22.35
N GLN A 232 -20.02 9.49 23.17
CA GLN A 232 -20.48 10.83 22.77
C GLN A 232 -19.32 11.79 22.43
N LYS A 233 -18.20 11.70 23.15
CA LYS A 233 -17.01 12.54 22.89
C LYS A 233 -16.33 12.18 21.59
N LEU A 234 -16.52 10.94 21.13
CA LEU A 234 -15.89 10.41 19.94
C LEU A 234 -16.85 10.29 18.74
N GLU A 235 -18.13 10.67 18.87
CA GLU A 235 -19.14 10.47 17.81
C GLU A 235 -18.73 11.07 16.46
N ASN A 236 -18.16 12.27 16.50
CA ASN A 236 -17.64 12.99 15.31
C ASN A 236 -16.11 12.93 15.20
N PHE A 237 -15.45 12.15 16.05
CA PHE A 237 -13.99 11.99 16.05
C PHE A 237 -13.61 10.70 15.33
N PRO A 238 -12.65 10.70 14.39
CA PRO A 238 -12.27 9.48 13.68
C PRO A 238 -11.37 8.59 14.54
N ALA A 239 -11.97 7.74 15.38
CA ALA A 239 -11.23 6.74 16.16
C ALA A 239 -10.93 5.48 15.34
N LEU A 240 -9.79 4.84 15.60
CA LEU A 240 -9.51 3.49 15.10
C LEU A 240 -10.08 2.46 16.07
N ALA A 241 -10.96 1.58 15.60
CA ALA A 241 -11.68 0.67 16.49
C ALA A 241 -11.64 -0.78 15.99
N PHE A 242 -11.09 -1.67 16.81
CA PHE A 242 -11.18 -3.12 16.64
C PHE A 242 -12.38 -3.63 17.45
N VAL A 243 -13.48 -3.90 16.76
CA VAL A 243 -14.79 -4.05 17.40
C VAL A 243 -15.42 -5.39 17.10
N ARG A 244 -16.27 -5.83 18.03
CA ARG A 244 -17.11 -7.01 17.85
C ARG A 244 -18.50 -6.84 18.44
N ASN A 245 -18.61 -6.11 19.55
CA ASN A 245 -19.82 -6.03 20.37
C ASN A 245 -20.44 -4.63 20.36
N ILE A 246 -19.65 -3.57 20.17
CA ILE A 246 -20.14 -2.20 20.13
C ILE A 246 -20.56 -1.75 18.72
N GLN A 247 -21.58 -0.90 18.68
CA GLN A 247 -21.87 -0.09 17.50
C GLN A 247 -20.86 1.05 17.39
N THR A 248 -20.50 1.40 16.16
CA THR A 248 -19.48 2.43 15.87
C THR A 248 -20.08 3.53 14.99
N PRO A 249 -19.80 4.82 15.27
CA PRO A 249 -20.10 5.93 14.38
C PRO A 249 -19.51 5.74 12.97
N GLU A 250 -20.10 6.39 11.96
CA GLU A 250 -19.58 6.38 10.59
C GLU A 250 -18.20 7.05 10.46
N ALA A 251 -17.90 7.99 11.36
CA ALA A 251 -16.61 8.67 11.39
C ALA A 251 -15.45 7.73 11.75
N TRP A 252 -15.72 6.56 12.35
CA TRP A 252 -14.68 5.68 12.87
C TRP A 252 -14.09 4.77 11.80
N TYR A 253 -12.80 4.53 11.95
CA TYR A 253 -12.08 3.51 11.23
C TYR A 253 -12.33 2.16 11.91
N LYS A 254 -13.46 1.53 11.58
CA LYS A 254 -13.90 0.28 12.21
C LYS A 254 -13.31 -0.95 11.51
N TYR A 255 -12.78 -1.86 12.32
CA TYR A 255 -12.35 -3.19 11.91
C TYR A 255 -13.10 -4.24 12.73
N PHE A 256 -13.91 -5.07 12.07
CA PHE A 256 -14.68 -6.11 12.74
C PHE A 256 -13.81 -7.34 12.98
N VAL A 257 -13.64 -7.71 14.26
CA VAL A 257 -12.76 -8.83 14.63
C VAL A 257 -13.52 -10.14 14.49
N THR A 258 -13.17 -10.97 13.49
CA THR A 258 -13.88 -12.22 13.19
C THR A 258 -13.00 -13.27 12.52
N ARG A 259 -13.29 -14.56 12.77
CA ARG A 259 -12.72 -15.68 12.01
C ARG A 259 -13.39 -15.88 10.64
N ALA A 260 -14.66 -15.50 10.52
CA ALA A 260 -15.39 -15.56 9.27
C ALA A 260 -15.04 -14.32 8.45
N ILE A 261 -13.80 -14.26 7.99
CA ILE A 261 -13.32 -13.17 7.13
C ILE A 261 -14.10 -13.28 5.83
N SER A 262 -15.11 -12.45 5.69
CA SER A 262 -15.77 -12.21 4.42
C SER A 262 -14.92 -11.24 3.62
N ASP A 263 -15.02 -11.20 2.28
CA ASP A 263 -14.26 -10.25 1.45
C ASP A 263 -14.63 -8.75 1.72
N TYR A 264 -15.28 -8.42 2.85
CA TYR A 264 -15.54 -7.05 3.30
C TYR A 264 -14.24 -6.35 3.74
N GLU A 265 -14.12 -5.08 3.35
CA GLU A 265 -12.90 -4.25 3.44
C GLU A 265 -12.38 -4.01 4.86
N SER A 266 -13.14 -4.34 5.90
CA SER A 266 -12.86 -4.04 7.30
C SER A 266 -12.88 -5.25 8.25
N ASP A 267 -12.92 -6.48 7.76
CA ASP A 267 -12.78 -7.66 8.64
C ASP A 267 -11.30 -7.92 9.00
N ILE A 268 -11.02 -8.27 10.26
CA ILE A 268 -9.69 -8.66 10.74
C ILE A 268 -9.75 -9.95 11.56
N SER A 269 -8.78 -10.85 11.33
CA SER A 269 -8.69 -12.09 12.10
C SER A 269 -8.34 -11.78 13.56
N PRO A 270 -8.96 -12.46 14.56
CA PRO A 270 -8.54 -12.33 15.94
C PRO A 270 -7.10 -12.79 16.18
N THR A 271 -6.52 -13.61 15.29
CA THR A 271 -5.13 -14.09 15.40
C THR A 271 -4.11 -13.13 14.78
N ASP A 272 -4.55 -12.07 14.11
CA ASP A 272 -3.69 -11.14 13.37
C ASP A 272 -3.36 -9.90 14.20
N LEU A 273 -2.84 -10.13 15.42
CA LEU A 273 -2.36 -9.07 16.31
C LEU A 273 -1.29 -8.17 15.65
N PRO A 274 -0.35 -8.69 14.83
CA PRO A 274 0.61 -7.85 14.11
C PRO A 274 -0.06 -6.81 13.20
N ARG A 275 -1.09 -7.21 12.43
CA ARG A 275 -1.82 -6.28 11.57
C ARG A 275 -2.59 -5.22 12.37
N MET A 276 -3.13 -5.56 13.53
CA MET A 276 -3.78 -4.59 14.44
C MET A 276 -2.77 -3.54 14.95
N LEU A 277 -1.56 -3.96 15.32
CA LEU A 277 -0.48 -3.03 15.71
C LEU A 277 -0.08 -2.13 14.54
N GLU A 278 0.07 -2.67 13.34
CA GLU A 278 0.48 -1.88 12.17
C GLU A 278 -0.59 -0.86 11.76
N LEU A 279 -1.87 -1.25 11.78
CA LEU A 279 -2.99 -0.30 11.57
C LEU A 279 -3.01 0.80 12.62
N SER A 280 -2.76 0.45 13.88
CA SER A 280 -2.71 1.39 15.00
C SER A 280 -1.57 2.37 14.86
N LYS A 281 -0.37 1.90 14.54
CA LYS A 281 0.81 2.71 14.26
C LYS A 281 0.55 3.71 13.12
N ARG A 282 0.01 3.25 11.99
CA ARG A 282 -0.31 4.13 10.84
C ARG A 282 -1.34 5.20 11.19
N TYR A 283 -2.39 4.82 11.90
CA TYR A 283 -3.38 5.77 12.40
C TYR A 283 -2.77 6.81 13.35
N LEU A 284 -1.99 6.39 14.34
CA LEU A 284 -1.34 7.29 15.31
C LEU A 284 -0.28 8.20 14.68
N GLN A 285 0.39 7.76 13.62
CA GLN A 285 1.30 8.60 12.83
C GLN A 285 0.57 9.66 12.01
N ALA A 286 -0.69 9.40 11.64
CA ALA A 286 -1.52 10.28 10.84
C ALA A 286 -2.36 11.27 11.68
N SER A 287 -2.60 10.96 12.95
CA SER A 287 -3.49 11.71 13.83
C SER A 287 -2.76 12.26 15.05
N GLU A 288 -2.89 13.57 15.31
CA GLU A 288 -2.46 14.17 16.57
C GLU A 288 -3.50 13.86 17.66
N GLY A 289 -3.10 13.14 18.72
CA GLY A 289 -4.03 12.74 19.78
C GLY A 289 -5.06 11.69 19.33
N GLY A 290 -4.67 10.77 18.45
CA GLY A 290 -5.53 9.68 17.96
C GLY A 290 -6.03 8.76 19.06
N VAL A 291 -7.23 8.19 18.86
CA VAL A 291 -7.86 7.25 19.80
C VAL A 291 -7.95 5.86 19.18
N VAL A 292 -7.37 4.87 19.84
CA VAL A 292 -7.46 3.45 19.46
C VAL A 292 -8.37 2.71 20.44
N ILE A 293 -9.32 1.95 19.93
CA ILE A 293 -10.34 1.25 20.71
C ILE A 293 -10.24 -0.26 20.46
N VAL A 294 -10.22 -1.04 21.54
CA VAL A 294 -10.24 -2.52 21.50
C VAL A 294 -11.45 -3.00 22.31
N ASP A 295 -12.47 -3.52 21.62
CA ASP A 295 -13.79 -3.88 22.20
C ASP A 295 -14.01 -5.40 22.35
N CYS A 296 -12.96 -6.20 22.20
CA CYS A 296 -13.07 -7.65 22.41
C CYS A 296 -11.77 -8.30 22.87
N PRO A 297 -11.08 -7.76 23.89
CA PRO A 297 -9.85 -8.35 24.38
C PRO A 297 -10.04 -9.81 24.83
N GLU A 298 -11.19 -10.19 25.39
CA GLU A 298 -11.50 -11.58 25.75
C GLU A 298 -11.54 -12.52 24.52
N TYR A 299 -12.08 -12.05 23.40
CA TYR A 299 -12.08 -12.81 22.15
C TYR A 299 -10.66 -12.96 21.61
N LEU A 300 -9.84 -11.92 21.70
CA LEU A 300 -8.42 -11.98 21.32
C LEU A 300 -7.62 -12.94 22.23
N ALA A 301 -7.85 -12.90 23.55
CA ALA A 301 -7.24 -13.83 24.51
C ALA A 301 -7.61 -15.27 24.21
N LEU A 302 -8.87 -15.54 23.86
CA LEU A 302 -9.34 -16.88 23.53
C LEU A 302 -8.56 -17.51 22.37
N TYR A 303 -8.15 -16.72 21.38
CA TYR A 303 -7.43 -17.23 20.20
C TYR A 303 -5.92 -17.20 20.28
N ASN A 304 -5.34 -16.24 21.02
CA ASN A 304 -3.90 -16.04 21.07
C ASN A 304 -3.28 -16.46 22.41
N GLY A 305 -4.10 -16.69 23.43
CA GLY A 305 -3.67 -16.81 24.81
C GLY A 305 -3.51 -15.44 25.49
N PHE A 306 -3.69 -15.43 26.81
CA PHE A 306 -3.63 -14.21 27.62
C PHE A 306 -2.27 -13.51 27.54
N ASP A 307 -1.16 -14.25 27.58
CA ASP A 307 0.18 -13.66 27.54
C ASP A 307 0.47 -12.91 26.24
N ALA A 308 -0.02 -13.43 25.10
CA ALA A 308 0.13 -12.77 23.80
C ALA A 308 -0.71 -11.50 23.73
N LEU A 309 -1.95 -11.55 24.22
CA LEU A 309 -2.80 -10.36 24.36
C LEU A 309 -2.14 -9.29 25.24
N LEU A 310 -1.59 -9.69 26.38
CA LEU A 310 -0.99 -8.77 27.34
C LEU A 310 0.20 -8.03 26.72
N LYS A 311 1.07 -8.75 25.99
CA LYS A 311 2.17 -8.14 25.21
C LYS A 311 1.65 -7.20 24.13
N PHE A 312 0.64 -7.61 23.38
CA PHE A 312 0.00 -6.78 22.35
C PHE A 312 -0.54 -5.47 22.93
N LEU A 313 -1.31 -5.52 24.02
CA LEU A 313 -1.87 -4.34 24.68
C LEU A 313 -0.78 -3.43 25.27
N ALA A 314 0.29 -4.01 25.83
CA ALA A 314 1.43 -3.23 26.30
C ALA A 314 2.13 -2.48 25.16
N THR A 315 2.43 -3.17 24.05
CA THR A 315 3.00 -2.54 22.85
C THR A 315 2.10 -1.47 22.28
N LEU A 316 0.79 -1.72 22.20
CA LEU A 316 -0.18 -0.75 21.69
C LEU A 316 -0.27 0.49 22.60
N ARG A 317 -0.26 0.31 23.93
CA ARG A 317 -0.22 1.41 24.89
C ARG A 317 1.02 2.28 24.70
N ASP A 318 2.19 1.65 24.58
CA ASP A 318 3.44 2.37 24.42
C ASP A 318 3.45 3.19 23.11
N MET A 319 2.93 2.62 22.01
CA MET A 319 2.73 3.37 20.75
C MET A 319 1.80 4.57 20.94
N VAL A 320 0.66 4.37 21.59
CA VAL A 320 -0.33 5.42 21.84
C VAL A 320 0.26 6.57 22.66
N ILE A 321 1.01 6.27 23.73
CA ILE A 321 1.65 7.27 24.59
C ILE A 321 2.69 8.09 23.81
N VAL A 322 3.53 7.44 23.00
CA VAL A 322 4.53 8.13 22.15
C VAL A 322 3.88 9.14 21.22
N HIS A 323 2.68 8.83 20.72
CA HIS A 323 1.90 9.68 19.82
C HIS A 323 0.91 10.62 20.53
N ARG A 324 0.98 10.74 21.87
CA ARG A 324 0.05 11.54 22.71
C ARG A 324 -1.43 11.18 22.52
N GLY A 325 -1.71 9.95 22.11
CA GLY A 325 -3.05 9.43 21.87
C GLY A 325 -3.68 8.76 23.10
N THR A 326 -4.85 8.16 22.91
CA THR A 326 -5.56 7.40 23.94
C THR A 326 -5.87 5.98 23.49
N LEU A 327 -5.60 4.99 24.35
CA LEU A 327 -6.00 3.60 24.18
C LEU A 327 -7.22 3.32 25.06
N VAL A 328 -8.32 2.88 24.46
CA VAL A 328 -9.52 2.49 25.18
C VAL A 328 -9.73 0.99 25.02
N VAL A 329 -9.64 0.24 26.11
CA VAL A 329 -9.92 -1.19 26.14
C VAL A 329 -11.26 -1.39 26.84
N VAL A 330 -12.23 -1.94 26.10
CA VAL A 330 -13.58 -2.21 26.58
C VAL A 330 -13.68 -3.68 26.96
N THR A 331 -13.91 -3.98 28.25
CA THR A 331 -14.08 -5.35 28.74
C THR A 331 -14.72 -5.37 30.12
N GLU A 332 -15.30 -6.50 30.49
CA GLU A 332 -15.97 -6.70 31.78
C GLU A 332 -15.07 -7.51 32.72
N ARG A 333 -15.09 -7.21 34.02
CA ARG A 333 -14.24 -7.87 35.02
C ARG A 333 -14.53 -9.36 35.11
N GLU A 334 -15.79 -9.73 34.98
CA GLU A 334 -16.33 -11.08 35.18
C GLU A 334 -15.79 -12.10 34.17
N VAL A 335 -15.20 -11.63 33.06
CA VAL A 335 -14.66 -12.49 31.99
C VAL A 335 -13.23 -12.95 32.28
N TRP A 336 -12.57 -12.32 33.26
CA TRP A 336 -11.16 -12.56 33.58
C TRP A 336 -11.01 -13.24 34.93
N ASP A 337 -10.00 -14.09 35.07
CA ASP A 337 -9.59 -14.56 36.39
C ASP A 337 -8.91 -13.43 37.19
N ASP A 338 -8.83 -13.58 38.52
CA ASP A 338 -8.28 -12.54 39.41
C ASP A 338 -6.85 -12.13 39.03
N ARG A 339 -6.02 -13.08 38.58
CA ARG A 339 -4.64 -12.81 38.20
C ARG A 339 -4.58 -12.04 36.88
N GLN A 340 -5.36 -12.45 35.90
CA GLN A 340 -5.49 -11.79 34.59
C GLN A 340 -5.99 -10.35 34.76
N TRP A 341 -7.02 -10.16 35.59
CA TRP A 341 -7.57 -8.84 35.86
C TRP A 341 -6.55 -7.89 36.48
N VAL A 342 -5.78 -8.35 37.48
CA VAL A 342 -4.71 -7.56 38.11
C VAL A 342 -3.65 -7.16 37.09
N LEU A 343 -3.22 -8.09 36.21
CA LEU A 343 -2.23 -7.81 35.18
C LEU A 343 -2.73 -6.83 34.13
N LEU A 344 -3.97 -6.99 33.65
CA LEU A 344 -4.60 -6.05 32.71
C LEU A 344 -4.70 -4.65 33.32
N THR A 345 -5.19 -4.56 34.54
CA THR A 345 -5.36 -3.28 35.25
C THR A 345 -4.00 -2.58 35.42
N ARG A 346 -2.95 -3.33 35.78
CA ARG A 346 -1.60 -2.80 35.97
C ARG A 346 -0.99 -2.25 34.67
N ILE A 347 -1.27 -2.87 33.53
CA ILE A 347 -0.74 -2.39 32.24
C ILE A 347 -1.57 -1.22 31.72
N LEU A 348 -2.88 -1.23 31.90
CA LEU A 348 -3.79 -0.31 31.21
C LEU A 348 -4.28 0.86 32.05
N ARG A 349 -4.26 0.82 33.38
CA ARG A 349 -4.56 2.00 34.20
C ARG A 349 -3.28 2.78 34.44
N GLU A 350 -3.28 4.06 34.08
CA GLU A 350 -2.36 5.00 34.69
C GLU A 350 -2.70 5.11 36.18
N GLU A 351 -1.69 4.98 37.03
CA GLU A 351 -1.80 5.44 38.42
C GLU A 351 -2.06 6.95 38.34
N SER A 352 -3.26 7.36 38.70
CA SER A 352 -3.62 8.77 38.85
C SER A 352 -2.70 9.40 39.89
N SER A 353 -1.64 10.08 39.46
CA SER A 353 -0.86 11.00 40.29
C SER A 353 -1.54 12.36 40.35
#